data_AF-A0A381SG08-F1
#
_entry.id   AF-A0A381SG08-F1
#
_cell.length_a   1.000
_cell.length_b   1.000
_cell.length_c   1.000
_cell.angle_alpha   90.00
_cell.angle_beta   90.00
_cell.angle_gamma   90.00
#
_symmetry.space_group_name_H-M   'P 1'
#
loop_
_entity.id
_entity.type
_entity.pdbx_description
1 polymer ?
#
loop_
_entity_poly.entity_id
_entity_poly.type
_entity_poly.pdbx_seq_one_letter_code
_entity_poly.pdbx_strand_id
1 'polypeptide(L)'
;MVAQPLILPPWRMSVGPLGLSGIALLVAGCASTPMLPSHTPPSVNPPLVDQVVRIQITDGNRKQVVALKLEDYIVGSVLAEAALGGLSGNAMTNIARLQAVLARTYAVANLGRHRSEQFDLCSETHCQVYRSPQHYPTRLKIVAKAASVETRGVVITHESQPIQALFHSDCGGHTSDAGTVWGGPTPPYLLAVIDAAKDVHREWQFDVAVDELRNALNRDNRTRVGAKLSRIDVVQRDIAGRAERVIIDGEFAPMVRGEELRAVITASFGPRTVRSTRFDVNLVGKQFKFTGSGFGHGVGLCQVGAMALADQGEPFHRILRHYYTGIRLQQLDQAQWGKQGAPVQPSTHTVQDLR
;
A
#
# COMPACT_ATOMS: atom_id res chain seq x y z
N MET A 1 35.42 -37.22 66.84
CA MET A 1 35.45 -35.85 66.29
C MET A 1 35.62 -35.97 64.78
N VAL A 2 34.50 -35.89 64.06
CA VAL A 2 34.41 -36.07 62.61
C VAL A 2 33.90 -34.74 62.05
N ALA A 3 34.69 -34.14 61.15
CA ALA A 3 34.42 -32.85 60.55
C ALA A 3 33.38 -32.98 59.41
N GLN A 4 32.32 -32.18 59.48
CA GLN A 4 31.32 -32.04 58.41
C GLN A 4 31.78 -30.99 57.38
N PRO A 5 31.67 -31.25 56.06
CA PRO A 5 31.98 -30.26 55.03
C PRO A 5 30.77 -29.36 54.71
N LEU A 6 31.07 -28.10 54.40
CA LEU A 6 30.13 -27.04 54.04
C LEU A 6 29.37 -27.34 52.74
N ILE A 7 28.05 -27.17 52.78
CA ILE A 7 27.13 -27.21 51.64
C ILE A 7 26.93 -25.79 51.10
N LEU A 8 27.29 -25.56 49.83
CA LEU A 8 27.00 -24.32 49.10
C LEU A 8 25.57 -24.38 48.50
N PRO A 9 24.83 -23.26 48.43
CA PRO A 9 23.44 -23.23 47.99
C PRO A 9 23.31 -23.30 46.45
N PRO A 10 22.13 -23.71 45.92
CA PRO A 10 21.94 -23.97 44.50
C PRO A 10 21.85 -22.68 43.68
N TRP A 11 22.38 -22.77 42.46
CA TRP A 11 22.37 -21.72 41.45
C TRP A 11 20.94 -21.35 41.05
N ARG A 12 20.58 -20.07 41.21
CA ARG A 12 19.38 -19.48 40.62
C ARG A 12 19.65 -19.20 39.13
N MET A 13 18.94 -19.89 38.24
CA MET A 13 18.85 -19.47 36.84
C MET A 13 17.92 -18.26 36.76
N SER A 14 18.50 -17.07 36.62
CA SER A 14 17.77 -15.86 36.26
C SER A 14 17.43 -15.93 34.77
N VAL A 15 16.17 -16.22 34.46
CA VAL A 15 15.62 -16.07 33.11
C VAL A 15 15.44 -14.56 32.88
N GLY A 16 16.37 -13.94 32.15
CA GLY A 16 16.23 -12.54 31.72
C GLY A 16 15.07 -12.39 30.73
N PRO A 17 14.44 -11.20 30.65
CA PRO A 17 13.37 -10.99 29.70
C PRO A 17 13.95 -11.04 28.30
N LEU A 18 13.45 -11.97 27.48
CA LEU A 18 13.67 -11.94 26.04
C LEU A 18 13.20 -10.58 25.52
N GLY A 19 14.17 -9.81 25.03
CA GLY A 19 13.93 -8.51 24.43
C GLY A 19 12.96 -8.64 23.27
N LEU A 20 11.75 -8.16 23.47
CA LEU A 20 10.85 -7.80 22.40
C LEU A 20 11.50 -6.64 21.63
N SER A 21 12.29 -6.97 20.61
CA SER A 21 12.64 -6.02 19.56
C SER A 21 11.36 -5.67 18.79
N GLY A 22 10.60 -4.75 19.37
CA GLY A 22 9.45 -4.13 18.73
C GLY A 22 9.93 -3.39 17.50
N ILE A 23 9.80 -4.02 16.33
CA ILE A 23 9.91 -3.34 15.05
C ILE A 23 8.75 -2.34 14.99
N ALA A 24 9.05 -1.09 15.37
CA ALA A 24 8.18 0.04 15.14
C ALA A 24 8.09 0.28 13.63
N LEU A 25 7.20 -0.45 12.96
CA LEU A 25 6.76 -0.17 11.59
C LEU A 25 5.99 1.17 11.63
N LEU A 26 6.74 2.26 11.51
CA LEU A 26 6.25 3.56 11.04
C LEU A 26 6.02 3.47 9.52
N VAL A 27 5.24 2.48 9.07
CA VAL A 27 4.68 2.54 7.73
C VAL A 27 3.47 3.45 7.87
N ALA A 28 3.54 4.61 7.22
CA ALA A 28 2.36 5.42 7.00
C ALA A 28 1.35 4.51 6.31
N GLY A 29 0.22 4.24 6.99
CA GLY A 29 -0.92 3.66 6.31
C GLY A 29 -1.30 4.65 5.23
N CYS A 30 -0.98 4.34 3.97
CA CYS A 30 -1.46 5.10 2.83
C CYS A 30 -2.99 5.09 2.92
N ALA A 31 -3.58 6.18 3.42
CA ALA A 31 -4.99 6.27 3.76
C ALA A 31 -5.80 6.39 2.46
N SER A 32 -6.63 5.41 2.14
CA SER A 32 -8.05 5.31 2.52
C SER A 32 -9.02 6.21 1.75
N THR A 33 -8.59 7.10 0.87
CA THR A 33 -9.51 7.71 -0.10
C THR A 33 -9.48 6.93 -1.42
N PRO A 34 -10.59 6.27 -1.80
CA PRO A 34 -10.69 5.66 -3.12
C PRO A 34 -10.70 6.80 -4.13
N MET A 35 -9.58 7.03 -4.80
CA MET A 35 -9.62 7.67 -6.10
C MET A 35 -9.50 6.58 -7.14
N LEU A 36 -10.49 6.51 -8.02
CA LEU A 36 -10.34 5.81 -9.29
C LEU A 36 -9.00 6.26 -9.91
N PRO A 37 -8.14 5.32 -10.34
CA PRO A 37 -6.97 5.69 -11.12
C PRO A 37 -7.43 6.61 -12.25
N SER A 38 -6.81 7.77 -12.38
CA SER A 38 -7.16 8.71 -13.45
C SER A 38 -7.04 8.00 -14.79
N HIS A 39 -8.14 7.86 -15.51
CA HIS A 39 -8.17 7.31 -16.87
C HIS A 39 -7.56 8.28 -17.90
N THR A 40 -7.16 9.49 -17.48
CA THR A 40 -6.51 10.46 -18.36
C THR A 40 -5.04 10.06 -18.55
N PRO A 41 -4.62 9.64 -19.76
CA PRO A 41 -3.22 9.33 -20.00
C PRO A 41 -2.37 10.59 -19.79
N PRO A 42 -1.25 10.51 -19.04
CA PRO A 42 -0.32 11.64 -18.93
C PRO A 42 0.25 12.01 -20.31
N SER A 43 0.58 13.29 -20.42
CA SER A 43 1.07 14.01 -21.61
C SER A 43 2.11 13.27 -22.49
N VAL A 44 2.06 13.60 -23.78
CA VAL A 44 2.51 12.88 -24.99
C VAL A 44 4.04 12.75 -25.20
N ASN A 45 4.89 13.02 -24.20
CA ASN A 45 6.33 12.82 -24.34
C ASN A 45 6.84 11.76 -23.36
N PRO A 46 7.64 10.78 -23.82
CA PRO A 46 8.28 9.84 -22.90
C PRO A 46 9.15 10.63 -21.91
N PRO A 47 8.96 10.40 -20.60
CA PRO A 47 9.77 10.97 -19.55
C PRO A 47 11.22 10.50 -19.73
N LEU A 48 12.14 11.44 -19.68
CA LEU A 48 13.57 11.16 -19.71
C LEU A 48 14.05 10.80 -18.30
N VAL A 49 15.09 9.97 -18.20
CA VAL A 49 15.71 9.59 -16.92
C VAL A 49 16.16 10.82 -16.11
N ASP A 50 16.58 11.88 -16.80
CA ASP A 50 17.03 13.14 -16.20
C ASP A 50 15.94 14.22 -16.11
N GLN A 51 14.67 13.84 -16.26
CA GLN A 51 13.60 14.83 -16.14
C GLN A 51 13.56 15.47 -14.75
N VAL A 52 12.94 16.65 -14.71
CA VAL A 52 12.53 17.30 -13.47
C VAL A 52 11.12 16.87 -13.10
N VAL A 53 10.89 16.64 -11.81
CA VAL A 53 9.58 16.44 -11.20
C VAL A 53 9.32 17.64 -10.28
N ARG A 54 8.18 18.32 -10.47
CA ARG A 54 7.71 19.36 -9.55
C ARG A 54 6.87 18.72 -8.46
N ILE A 55 7.35 18.74 -7.22
CA ILE A 55 6.65 18.18 -6.08
C ILE A 55 6.15 19.27 -5.14
N GLN A 56 4.87 19.22 -4.77
CA GLN A 56 4.36 19.96 -3.62
C GLN A 56 4.74 19.21 -2.34
N ILE A 57 5.60 19.82 -1.52
CA ILE A 57 5.97 19.35 -0.19
C ILE A 57 5.05 20.02 0.83
N THR A 58 4.37 19.21 1.63
CA THR A 58 3.58 19.66 2.79
C THR A 58 4.36 19.41 4.07
N ASP A 59 4.56 20.45 4.88
CA ASP A 59 5.15 20.40 6.22
C ASP A 59 4.28 21.19 7.20
N GLY A 60 3.50 20.46 8.01
CA GLY A 60 2.40 21.03 8.79
C GLY A 60 1.41 21.76 7.88
N ASN A 61 1.25 23.08 8.11
CA ASN A 61 0.37 23.93 7.29
C ASN A 61 1.10 24.59 6.11
N ARG A 62 2.41 24.38 5.95
CA ARG A 62 3.20 24.98 4.87
C ARG A 62 3.19 24.06 3.66
N LYS A 63 2.90 24.64 2.49
CA LYS A 63 3.00 23.97 1.20
C LYS A 63 4.01 24.70 0.33
N GLN A 64 4.97 23.97 -0.25
CA GLN A 64 5.97 24.53 -1.14
C GLN A 64 6.16 23.63 -2.36
N VAL A 65 6.27 24.21 -3.56
CA VAL A 65 6.59 23.45 -4.77
C VAL A 65 8.08 23.48 -5.00
N VAL A 66 8.71 22.31 -5.12
CA VAL A 66 10.14 22.15 -5.38
C VAL A 66 10.34 21.36 -6.67
N ALA A 67 11.27 21.82 -7.50
CA ALA A 67 11.72 21.12 -8.69
C ALA A 67 12.91 20.22 -8.35
N LEU A 68 12.79 18.91 -8.55
CA LEU A 68 13.84 17.93 -8.28
C LEU A 68 14.15 17.13 -9.54
N LYS A 69 15.41 16.72 -9.73
CA LYS A 69 15.71 15.64 -10.68
C LYS A 69 14.96 14.38 -10.23
N LEU A 70 14.42 13.61 -11.18
CA LEU A 70 13.66 12.40 -10.88
C LEU A 70 14.38 11.50 -9.89
N GLU A 71 15.67 11.21 -10.12
CA GLU A 71 16.45 10.34 -9.24
C GLU A 71 16.65 10.90 -7.82
N ASP A 72 16.70 12.22 -7.64
CA ASP A 72 16.77 12.82 -6.30
C ASP A 72 15.43 12.73 -5.56
N TYR A 73 14.32 12.82 -6.30
CA TYR A 73 12.98 12.50 -5.78
C TYR A 73 12.89 11.02 -5.35
N ILE A 74 13.42 10.08 -6.14
CA ILE A 74 13.42 8.65 -5.82
C ILE A 74 14.13 8.37 -4.50
N VAL A 75 15.28 9.00 -4.24
CA VAL A 75 15.99 8.82 -2.95
C VAL A 75 15.12 9.22 -1.76
N GLY A 76 14.46 10.37 -1.83
CA GLY A 76 13.57 10.83 -0.75
C GLY A 76 12.33 9.95 -0.59
N SER A 77 11.80 9.42 -1.69
CA SER A 77 10.65 8.50 -1.65
C SER A 77 11.03 7.13 -1.07
N VAL A 78 12.17 6.56 -1.46
CA VAL A 78 12.67 5.29 -0.89
C VAL A 78 12.80 5.39 0.63
N LEU A 79 13.39 6.48 1.12
CA LEU A 79 13.55 6.71 2.56
C LEU A 79 12.22 6.91 3.29
N ALA A 80 11.21 7.48 2.62
CA ALA A 80 9.92 7.77 3.21
C ALA A 80 8.97 6.56 3.24
N GLU A 81 9.05 5.70 2.23
CA GLU A 81 8.10 4.60 2.02
C GLU A 81 8.61 3.24 2.52
N ALA A 82 9.91 2.99 2.42
CA ALA A 82 10.48 1.69 2.80
C ALA A 82 10.92 1.68 4.27
N ALA A 83 10.44 0.68 5.03
CA ALA A 83 10.83 0.44 6.41
C ALA A 83 12.23 -0.23 6.52
N LEU A 84 13.27 0.46 6.04
CA LEU A 84 14.62 -0.11 5.90
C LEU A 84 15.34 -0.41 7.24
N GLY A 85 15.01 0.31 8.30
CA GLY A 85 15.80 0.33 9.55
C GLY A 85 15.88 -1.00 10.32
N GLY A 86 14.95 -1.94 10.07
CA GLY A 86 14.90 -3.23 10.76
C GLY A 86 15.38 -4.43 9.93
N LEU A 87 15.84 -4.22 8.70
CA LEU A 87 16.17 -5.29 7.76
C LEU A 87 17.62 -5.73 7.87
N SER A 88 17.88 -7.01 7.52
CA SER A 88 19.23 -7.51 7.29
C SER A 88 19.94 -6.69 6.20
N GLY A 89 21.28 -6.69 6.17
CA GLY A 89 22.04 -5.88 5.20
C GLY A 89 21.66 -6.19 3.74
N ASN A 90 21.50 -7.47 3.40
CA ASN A 90 21.11 -7.90 2.06
C ASN A 90 19.66 -7.51 1.75
N ALA A 91 18.71 -7.79 2.65
CA ALA A 91 17.32 -7.42 2.45
C ALA A 91 17.12 -5.91 2.36
N MET A 92 17.86 -5.12 3.14
CA MET A 92 17.82 -3.66 3.10
C MET A 92 18.18 -3.13 1.71
N THR A 93 19.29 -3.60 1.11
CA THR A 93 19.67 -3.16 -0.24
C THR A 93 18.69 -3.65 -1.30
N ASN A 94 18.16 -4.87 -1.15
CA ASN A 94 17.19 -5.46 -2.06
C ASN A 94 15.85 -4.70 -2.05
N ILE A 95 15.33 -4.38 -0.86
CA ILE A 95 14.10 -3.59 -0.68
C ILE A 95 14.30 -2.14 -1.13
N ALA A 96 15.48 -1.55 -0.91
CA ALA A 96 15.77 -0.22 -1.43
C ALA A 96 15.72 -0.19 -2.98
N ARG A 97 16.29 -1.20 -3.67
CA ARG A 97 16.20 -1.34 -5.14
C ARG A 97 14.76 -1.54 -5.60
N LEU A 98 14.02 -2.42 -4.92
CA LEU A 98 12.60 -2.66 -5.16
C LEU A 98 11.80 -1.36 -5.09
N GLN A 99 11.95 -0.62 -3.98
CA GLN A 99 11.23 0.62 -3.74
C GLN A 99 11.65 1.72 -4.72
N ALA A 100 12.93 1.77 -5.14
CA ALA A 100 13.39 2.73 -6.14
C ALA A 100 12.68 2.52 -7.48
N VAL A 101 12.56 1.27 -7.93
CA VAL A 101 11.85 0.91 -9.17
C VAL A 101 10.35 1.18 -9.04
N LEU A 102 9.71 0.87 -7.90
CA LEU A 102 8.30 1.21 -7.64
C LEU A 102 8.08 2.73 -7.70
N ALA A 103 8.87 3.50 -6.96
CA ALA A 103 8.75 4.94 -6.89
C ALA A 103 8.96 5.60 -8.25
N ARG A 104 9.93 5.12 -9.02
CA ARG A 104 10.16 5.63 -10.37
C ARG A 104 8.98 5.34 -11.28
N THR A 105 8.46 4.12 -11.24
CA THR A 105 7.30 3.71 -12.04
C THR A 105 6.08 4.54 -11.68
N TYR A 106 5.80 4.71 -10.38
CA TYR A 106 4.69 5.53 -9.90
C TYR A 106 4.82 6.98 -10.37
N ALA A 107 5.99 7.58 -10.16
CA ALA A 107 6.26 8.96 -10.52
C ALA A 107 6.00 9.20 -12.00
N VAL A 108 6.58 8.38 -12.88
CA VAL A 108 6.44 8.54 -14.34
C VAL A 108 5.03 8.25 -14.85
N ALA A 109 4.31 7.32 -14.22
CA ALA A 109 2.92 7.01 -14.55
C ALA A 109 1.93 8.09 -14.09
N ASN A 110 2.34 8.99 -13.18
CA ASN A 110 1.50 10.01 -12.57
C ASN A 110 2.01 11.45 -12.79
N LEU A 111 2.94 11.67 -13.73
CA LEU A 111 3.42 13.02 -14.04
C LEU A 111 2.29 13.94 -14.51
N GLY A 112 2.29 15.17 -13.99
CA GLY A 112 1.26 16.14 -14.27
C GLY A 112 -0.11 15.82 -13.66
N ARG A 113 -0.21 14.91 -12.69
CA ARG A 113 -1.45 14.61 -11.96
C ARG A 113 -2.09 15.86 -11.35
N HIS A 114 -1.25 16.83 -10.94
CA HIS A 114 -1.67 18.12 -10.41
C HIS A 114 -1.37 19.29 -11.35
N ARG A 115 -1.40 19.06 -12.68
CA ARG A 115 -1.08 20.08 -13.70
C ARG A 115 -1.88 21.37 -13.54
N SER A 116 -3.17 21.27 -13.18
CA SER A 116 -4.03 22.43 -12.90
C SER A 116 -3.56 23.27 -11.73
N GLU A 117 -2.82 22.67 -10.80
CA GLU A 117 -2.24 23.31 -9.61
C GLU A 117 -0.74 23.63 -9.81
N GLN A 118 -0.22 23.46 -11.03
CA GLN A 118 1.16 23.79 -11.44
C GLN A 118 2.28 22.92 -10.82
N PHE A 119 1.95 21.72 -10.34
CA PHE A 119 2.95 20.71 -9.93
C PHE A 119 2.60 19.32 -10.46
N ASP A 120 3.52 18.37 -10.34
CA ASP A 120 3.35 17.01 -10.85
C ASP A 120 2.75 16.08 -9.77
N LEU A 121 3.40 16.00 -8.61
CA LEU A 121 3.08 15.09 -7.50
C LEU A 121 3.04 15.83 -6.16
N CYS A 122 2.34 15.31 -5.15
CA CYS A 122 2.44 15.80 -3.77
C CYS A 122 3.22 14.83 -2.87
N SER A 123 3.71 15.32 -1.72
CA SER A 123 4.49 14.52 -0.75
C SER A 123 3.66 13.67 0.21
N GLU A 124 2.35 13.55 -0.03
CA GLU A 124 1.40 12.90 0.85
C GLU A 124 0.93 11.56 0.27
N THR A 125 0.17 10.80 1.05
CA THR A 125 -0.33 9.47 0.69
C THR A 125 -1.32 9.48 -0.48
N HIS A 126 -1.84 10.65 -0.85
CA HIS A 126 -2.64 10.83 -2.07
C HIS A 126 -1.81 10.59 -3.34
N CYS A 127 -0.51 10.91 -3.30
CA CYS A 127 0.43 10.59 -4.36
C CYS A 127 1.36 9.48 -3.88
N GLN A 128 2.63 9.81 -3.68
CA GLN A 128 3.64 8.95 -3.10
C GLN A 128 4.40 9.78 -2.08
N VAL A 129 4.59 9.22 -0.87
CA VAL A 129 5.21 9.93 0.23
C VAL A 129 6.64 10.29 -0.15
N TYR A 130 6.96 11.56 0.05
CA TYR A 130 8.29 12.09 -0.13
C TYR A 130 8.69 12.87 1.10
N ARG A 131 9.90 12.66 1.57
CA ARG A 131 10.52 13.46 2.62
C ARG A 131 11.92 13.83 2.17
N SER A 132 12.35 15.04 2.52
CA SER A 132 13.72 15.47 2.27
C SER A 132 14.69 14.49 2.94
N PRO A 133 15.70 13.97 2.23
CA PRO A 133 16.66 13.03 2.81
C PRO A 133 17.45 13.59 4.00
N GLN A 134 17.51 14.91 4.20
CA GLN A 134 18.40 15.56 5.17
C GLN A 134 18.33 14.96 6.59
N HIS A 135 17.12 14.65 7.07
CA HIS A 135 16.88 14.17 8.44
C HIS A 135 17.06 12.65 8.60
N TYR A 136 17.36 11.91 7.54
CA TYR A 136 17.57 10.47 7.61
C TYR A 136 19.00 10.11 8.05
N PRO A 137 19.17 9.01 8.80
CA PRO A 137 20.50 8.49 9.15
C PRO A 137 21.39 8.27 7.91
N THR A 138 22.67 8.61 8.01
CA THR A 138 23.65 8.53 6.91
C THR A 138 23.67 7.16 6.23
N ARG A 139 23.61 6.07 7.02
CA ARG A 139 23.56 4.71 6.49
C ARG A 139 22.38 4.50 5.52
N LEU A 140 21.19 4.94 5.89
CA LEU A 140 19.99 4.77 5.04
C LEU A 140 20.08 5.64 3.79
N LYS A 141 20.61 6.86 3.91
CA LYS A 141 20.83 7.76 2.76
C LYS A 141 21.76 7.12 1.72
N ILE A 142 22.85 6.50 2.17
CA ILE A 142 23.80 5.80 1.28
C ILE A 142 23.09 4.65 0.56
N VAL A 143 22.33 3.83 1.28
CA VAL A 143 21.60 2.69 0.68
C VAL A 143 20.55 3.16 -0.32
N ALA A 144 19.75 4.18 0.02
CA ALA A 144 18.73 4.73 -0.88
C ALA A 144 19.36 5.35 -2.14
N LYS A 145 20.49 6.07 -1.99
CA LYS A 145 21.21 6.64 -3.14
C LYS A 145 21.81 5.55 -4.02
N ALA A 146 22.43 4.53 -3.43
CA ALA A 146 22.95 3.38 -4.18
C ALA A 146 21.84 2.68 -4.96
N ALA A 147 20.69 2.41 -4.33
CA ALA A 147 19.54 1.80 -4.99
C ALA A 147 18.99 2.62 -6.17
N SER A 148 18.90 3.95 -6.02
CA SER A 148 18.52 4.85 -7.12
C SER A 148 19.52 4.77 -8.28
N VAL A 149 20.82 4.74 -8.01
CA VAL A 149 21.87 4.63 -9.03
C VAL A 149 21.87 3.26 -9.73
N GLU A 150 21.81 2.17 -8.97
CA GLU A 150 21.85 0.80 -9.51
C GLU A 150 20.61 0.45 -10.32
N THR A 151 19.47 1.10 -10.03
CA THR A 151 18.21 0.90 -10.76
C THR A 151 17.86 2.09 -11.65
N ARG A 152 18.83 2.96 -11.94
CA ARG A 152 18.60 4.20 -12.70
C ARG A 152 17.89 3.92 -14.01
N GLY A 153 16.79 4.62 -14.24
CA GLY A 153 15.95 4.44 -15.44
C GLY A 153 15.10 3.18 -15.46
N VAL A 154 15.26 2.23 -14.53
CA VAL A 154 14.46 1.00 -14.54
C VAL A 154 13.05 1.26 -14.01
N VAL A 155 12.05 0.89 -14.81
CA VAL A 155 10.61 0.97 -14.50
C VAL A 155 9.90 -0.35 -14.75
N ILE A 156 8.70 -0.49 -14.17
CA ILE A 156 7.82 -1.63 -14.35
C ILE A 156 6.78 -1.29 -15.41
N THR A 157 6.62 -2.19 -16.39
CA THR A 157 5.68 -2.01 -17.49
C THR A 157 4.84 -3.24 -17.74
N HIS A 158 3.65 -3.02 -18.29
CA HIS A 158 2.80 -4.03 -18.87
C HIS A 158 2.45 -3.56 -20.29
N GLU A 159 2.60 -4.42 -21.29
CA GLU A 159 2.44 -4.04 -22.71
C GLU A 159 3.23 -2.77 -23.08
N SER A 160 4.47 -2.69 -22.56
CA SER A 160 5.40 -1.57 -22.74
C SER A 160 4.97 -0.22 -22.15
N GLN A 161 3.80 -0.12 -21.52
CA GLN A 161 3.36 1.08 -20.79
C GLN A 161 3.73 0.96 -19.30
N PRO A 162 4.18 2.04 -18.63
CA PRO A 162 4.34 2.05 -17.18
C PRO A 162 3.06 1.64 -16.44
N ILE A 163 3.19 0.75 -15.46
CA ILE A 163 2.05 0.33 -14.65
C ILE A 163 1.69 1.38 -13.59
N GLN A 164 0.46 1.32 -13.09
CA GLN A 164 0.14 1.90 -11.78
C GLN A 164 0.72 1.00 -10.68
N ALA A 165 1.92 1.34 -10.19
CA ALA A 165 2.70 0.55 -9.24
C ALA A 165 2.19 0.69 -7.79
N LEU A 166 0.98 0.20 -7.53
CA LEU A 166 0.30 0.33 -6.24
C LEU A 166 0.87 -0.66 -5.21
N PHE A 167 1.09 -0.18 -3.99
CA PHE A 167 1.63 -0.98 -2.88
C PHE A 167 0.98 -0.57 -1.57
N HIS A 168 1.04 -1.48 -0.58
CA HIS A 168 0.48 -1.26 0.74
C HIS A 168 1.30 -1.96 1.83
N SER A 169 1.02 -1.63 3.08
CA SER A 169 1.82 -2.07 4.23
C SER A 169 1.79 -3.58 4.44
N ASP A 170 0.61 -4.17 4.58
CA ASP A 170 0.43 -5.59 4.87
C ASP A 170 -0.85 -6.12 4.21
N CYS A 171 -0.76 -7.16 3.38
CA CYS A 171 -1.91 -7.72 2.66
C CYS A 171 -2.81 -8.59 3.54
N GLY A 172 -2.29 -9.13 4.64
CA GLY A 172 -2.98 -10.13 5.44
C GLY A 172 -2.96 -11.55 4.85
N GLY A 173 -1.97 -11.87 4.01
CA GLY A 173 -1.76 -13.18 3.37
C GLY A 173 -2.27 -13.29 1.92
N HIS A 174 -3.03 -12.31 1.43
CA HIS A 174 -3.56 -12.30 0.07
C HIS A 174 -3.82 -10.87 -0.40
N THR A 175 -3.45 -10.55 -1.64
CA THR A 175 -3.76 -9.25 -2.27
C THR A 175 -5.10 -9.30 -2.99
N SER A 176 -5.69 -8.16 -3.33
CA SER A 176 -6.99 -8.06 -4.00
C SER A 176 -6.87 -7.57 -5.42
N ASP A 177 -7.84 -7.95 -6.24
CA ASP A 177 -8.06 -7.35 -7.55
C ASP A 177 -8.39 -5.85 -7.41
N ALA A 178 -7.72 -5.01 -8.18
CA ALA A 178 -7.92 -3.56 -8.11
C ALA A 178 -9.38 -3.13 -8.37
N GLY A 179 -10.05 -3.75 -9.35
CA GLY A 179 -11.43 -3.44 -9.71
C GLY A 179 -12.42 -3.81 -8.60
N THR A 180 -12.12 -4.84 -7.82
CA THR A 180 -12.94 -5.24 -6.67
C THR A 180 -12.84 -4.22 -5.54
N VAL A 181 -11.63 -3.69 -5.27
CA VAL A 181 -11.40 -2.69 -4.21
C VAL A 181 -12.00 -1.32 -4.57
N TRP A 182 -11.71 -0.79 -5.76
CA TRP A 182 -12.07 0.59 -6.14
C TRP A 182 -13.27 0.72 -7.07
N GLY A 183 -13.78 -0.39 -7.60
CA GLY A 183 -14.79 -0.38 -8.65
C GLY A 183 -14.17 -0.15 -10.04
N GLY A 184 -14.81 -0.72 -11.06
CA GLY A 184 -14.35 -0.63 -12.45
C GLY A 184 -13.50 -1.82 -12.90
N PRO A 185 -12.86 -1.73 -14.09
CA PRO A 185 -12.07 -2.82 -14.64
C PRO A 185 -10.77 -3.03 -13.86
N THR A 186 -10.41 -4.29 -13.65
CA THR A 186 -9.11 -4.65 -13.04
C THR A 186 -8.00 -4.58 -14.09
N PRO A 187 -6.95 -3.78 -13.90
CA PRO A 187 -5.77 -3.83 -14.75
C PRO A 187 -5.14 -5.23 -14.67
N PRO A 188 -4.69 -5.82 -15.80
CA PRO A 188 -4.23 -7.21 -15.87
C PRO A 188 -2.97 -7.50 -15.02
N TYR A 189 -2.26 -6.45 -14.60
CA TYR A 189 -1.08 -6.51 -13.73
C TYR A 189 -1.40 -6.26 -12.24
N LEU A 190 -2.66 -5.97 -11.87
CA LEU A 190 -3.12 -5.76 -10.49
C LEU A 190 -4.19 -6.80 -10.11
N LEU A 191 -3.85 -8.06 -10.36
CA LEU A 191 -4.65 -9.20 -9.96
C LEU A 191 -4.34 -9.63 -8.52
N ALA A 192 -5.32 -10.25 -7.88
CA ALA A 192 -5.18 -10.88 -6.58
C ALA A 192 -4.15 -12.02 -6.63
N VAL A 193 -3.21 -12.03 -5.69
CA VAL A 193 -2.21 -13.08 -5.51
C VAL A 193 -2.12 -13.49 -4.04
N ILE A 194 -1.94 -14.78 -3.79
CA ILE A 194 -1.59 -15.30 -2.46
C ILE A 194 -0.17 -14.82 -2.15
N ASP A 195 0.05 -14.25 -0.96
CA ASP A 195 1.39 -13.84 -0.56
C ASP A 195 2.28 -15.07 -0.34
N ALA A 196 3.44 -15.10 -0.99
CA ALA A 196 4.39 -16.21 -0.84
C ALA A 196 5.04 -16.24 0.56
N ALA A 197 5.08 -15.11 1.27
CA ALA A 197 5.57 -15.04 2.64
C ALA A 197 4.55 -15.62 3.62
N LYS A 198 4.97 -16.57 4.46
CA LYS A 198 4.12 -17.20 5.48
C LYS A 198 4.41 -16.65 6.86
N ASP A 199 3.39 -16.59 7.71
CA ASP A 199 3.49 -16.27 9.14
C ASP A 199 4.10 -14.90 9.50
N VAL A 200 4.05 -13.95 8.57
CA VAL A 200 4.57 -12.57 8.74
C VAL A 200 3.48 -11.52 8.95
N HIS A 201 2.24 -11.87 8.63
CA HIS A 201 1.10 -10.96 8.66
C HIS A 201 0.53 -10.84 10.07
N ARG A 202 0.18 -9.62 10.48
CA ARG A 202 -0.30 -9.37 11.85
C ARG A 202 -1.80 -9.11 11.91
N GLU A 203 -2.39 -9.68 12.94
CA GLU A 203 -3.77 -9.42 13.34
C GLU A 203 -3.89 -8.10 14.12
N TRP A 204 -5.09 -7.56 14.13
CA TRP A 204 -5.45 -6.37 14.87
C TRP A 204 -6.89 -6.48 15.37
N GLN A 205 -7.17 -5.75 16.44
CA GLN A 205 -8.50 -5.62 17.04
C GLN A 205 -8.81 -4.14 17.25
N PHE A 206 -10.07 -3.76 17.06
CA PHE A 206 -10.60 -2.45 17.39
C PHE A 206 -12.02 -2.59 17.94
N ASP A 207 -12.19 -2.16 19.19
CA ASP A 207 -13.48 -2.18 19.87
C ASP A 207 -13.99 -0.74 20.01
N VAL A 208 -15.28 -0.52 19.74
CA VAL A 208 -15.89 0.82 19.78
C VAL A 208 -17.32 0.74 20.33
N ALA A 209 -17.69 1.68 21.19
CA ALA A 209 -19.05 1.73 21.73
C ALA A 209 -20.08 1.99 20.61
N VAL A 210 -21.26 1.36 20.73
CA VAL A 210 -22.34 1.49 19.74
C VAL A 210 -22.67 2.96 19.45
N ASP A 211 -22.80 3.79 20.49
CA ASP A 211 -23.14 5.20 20.34
C ASP A 211 -22.04 6.03 19.66
N GLU A 212 -20.78 5.74 19.97
CA GLU A 212 -19.63 6.40 19.34
C GLU A 212 -19.56 6.06 17.85
N LEU A 213 -19.68 4.77 17.51
CA LEU A 213 -19.68 4.33 16.11
C LEU A 213 -20.88 4.89 15.35
N ARG A 214 -22.08 4.85 15.93
CA ARG A 214 -23.29 5.45 15.35
C ARG A 214 -23.09 6.94 15.04
N ASN A 215 -22.50 7.70 15.98
CA ASN A 215 -22.21 9.12 15.79
C ASN A 215 -21.18 9.35 14.67
N ALA A 216 -20.14 8.51 14.57
CA ALA A 216 -19.17 8.57 13.49
C ALA A 216 -19.81 8.30 12.12
N LEU A 217 -20.62 7.25 12.03
CA LEU A 217 -21.34 6.87 10.80
C LEU A 217 -22.30 7.97 10.34
N ASN A 218 -23.04 8.60 11.25
CA ASN A 218 -23.99 9.65 10.91
C ASN A 218 -23.35 10.97 10.42
N ARG A 219 -22.03 11.15 10.53
CA ARG A 219 -21.33 12.32 9.97
C ARG A 219 -21.09 12.22 8.46
N ASP A 220 -21.17 11.03 7.88
CA ASP A 220 -21.03 10.80 6.45
C ASP A 220 -22.39 10.37 5.87
N ASN A 221 -22.84 11.07 4.83
CA ASN A 221 -24.15 10.78 4.21
C ASN A 221 -24.25 9.36 3.64
N ARG A 222 -23.13 8.73 3.29
CA ARG A 222 -23.10 7.37 2.71
C ARG A 222 -23.36 6.29 3.76
N THR A 223 -22.96 6.51 5.00
CA THR A 223 -23.02 5.52 6.08
C THR A 223 -24.05 5.89 7.16
N ARG A 224 -24.85 6.93 6.96
CA ARG A 224 -25.84 7.40 7.93
C ARG A 224 -26.86 6.31 8.28
N VAL A 225 -26.95 6.00 9.57
CA VAL A 225 -27.81 4.94 10.14
C VAL A 225 -28.96 5.49 10.99
N GLY A 226 -28.97 6.78 11.33
CA GLY A 226 -30.03 7.43 12.10
C GLY A 226 -29.92 7.24 13.61
N ALA A 227 -31.05 7.16 14.31
CA ALA A 227 -31.10 7.13 15.77
C ALA A 227 -30.61 5.80 16.38
N LYS A 228 -30.54 4.73 15.59
CA LYS A 228 -30.16 3.38 16.04
C LYS A 228 -29.06 2.78 15.16
N LEU A 229 -28.25 1.92 15.77
CA LEU A 229 -27.28 1.07 15.11
C LEU A 229 -27.38 -0.32 15.76
N SER A 230 -27.76 -1.32 14.98
CA SER A 230 -28.12 -2.65 15.46
C SER A 230 -27.10 -3.71 15.03
N ARG A 231 -26.66 -3.69 13.76
CA ARG A 231 -25.79 -4.72 13.19
C ARG A 231 -24.89 -4.14 12.10
N ILE A 232 -23.77 -4.81 11.84
CA ILE A 232 -22.92 -4.54 10.68
C ILE A 232 -22.59 -5.90 10.07
N ASP A 233 -22.98 -6.10 8.81
CA ASP A 233 -22.78 -7.37 8.11
C ASP A 233 -21.89 -7.18 6.90
N VAL A 234 -20.81 -7.96 6.83
CA VAL A 234 -20.05 -8.12 5.59
C VAL A 234 -20.80 -9.11 4.70
N VAL A 235 -21.58 -8.59 3.75
CA VAL A 235 -22.45 -9.41 2.88
C VAL A 235 -21.74 -9.92 1.63
N GLN A 236 -20.61 -9.32 1.26
CA GLN A 236 -19.77 -9.79 0.17
C GLN A 236 -18.30 -9.64 0.54
N ARG A 237 -17.51 -10.67 0.25
CA ARG A 237 -16.05 -10.66 0.38
C ARG A 237 -15.40 -10.89 -0.96
N ASP A 238 -14.25 -10.27 -1.16
CA ASP A 238 -13.38 -10.58 -2.29
C ASP A 238 -12.59 -11.89 -2.07
N ILE A 239 -11.80 -12.29 -3.06
CA ILE A 239 -10.97 -13.49 -3.00
C ILE A 239 -9.90 -13.46 -1.88
N ALA A 240 -9.51 -12.27 -1.42
CA ALA A 240 -8.58 -12.09 -0.30
C ALA A 240 -9.29 -12.12 1.08
N GLY A 241 -10.61 -12.28 1.09
CA GLY A 241 -11.44 -12.24 2.29
C GLY A 241 -11.74 -10.83 2.79
N ARG A 242 -11.46 -9.78 2.02
CA ARG A 242 -11.77 -8.39 2.38
C ARG A 242 -13.23 -8.08 2.13
N ALA A 243 -13.80 -7.25 3.00
CA ALA A 243 -15.17 -6.77 2.89
C ALA A 243 -15.32 -5.92 1.63
N GLU A 244 -16.00 -6.46 0.63
CA GLU A 244 -16.34 -5.74 -0.60
C GLU A 244 -17.62 -4.92 -0.39
N ARG A 245 -18.66 -5.55 0.18
CA ARG A 245 -19.95 -4.92 0.51
C ARG A 245 -20.31 -5.15 1.97
N VAL A 246 -20.78 -4.08 2.60
CA VAL A 246 -21.19 -4.07 4.00
C VAL A 246 -22.57 -3.44 4.13
N ILE A 247 -23.48 -4.11 4.83
CA ILE A 247 -24.75 -3.53 5.27
C ILE A 247 -24.57 -3.05 6.71
N ILE A 248 -24.96 -1.81 6.97
CA ILE A 248 -24.90 -1.20 8.30
C ILE A 248 -26.33 -0.98 8.77
N ASP A 249 -26.85 -1.90 9.58
CA ASP A 249 -28.25 -1.96 9.96
C ASP A 249 -28.55 -1.03 11.15
N GLY A 250 -29.51 -0.14 10.99
CA GLY A 250 -29.91 0.89 11.95
C GLY A 250 -31.36 1.32 11.76
N GLU A 251 -31.66 2.61 11.93
CA GLU A 251 -32.92 3.18 11.43
C GLU A 251 -32.94 3.21 9.90
N PHE A 252 -31.78 3.50 9.31
CA PHE A 252 -31.49 3.27 7.90
C PHE A 252 -30.51 2.11 7.77
N ALA A 253 -30.56 1.41 6.64
CA ALA A 253 -29.69 0.27 6.33
C ALA A 253 -28.88 0.51 5.05
N PRO A 254 -27.96 1.50 5.03
CA PRO A 254 -27.12 1.72 3.85
C PRO A 254 -26.26 0.50 3.56
N MET A 255 -26.15 0.17 2.28
CA MET A 255 -25.15 -0.78 1.76
C MET A 255 -23.99 0.02 1.17
N VAL A 256 -22.81 -0.15 1.75
CA VAL A 256 -21.59 0.58 1.36
C VAL A 256 -20.48 -0.37 0.96
N ARG A 257 -19.42 0.16 0.34
CA ARG A 257 -18.18 -0.62 0.18
C ARG A 257 -17.43 -0.70 1.50
N GLY A 258 -16.68 -1.79 1.71
CA GLY A 258 -15.87 -1.93 2.93
C GLY A 258 -14.86 -0.79 3.13
N GLU A 259 -14.27 -0.27 2.05
CA GLU A 259 -13.35 0.87 2.12
C GLU A 259 -14.05 2.17 2.56
N GLU A 260 -15.34 2.34 2.26
CA GLU A 260 -16.10 3.53 2.72
C GLU A 260 -16.36 3.46 4.22
N LEU A 261 -16.77 2.30 4.73
CA LEU A 261 -16.91 2.08 6.17
C LEU A 261 -15.57 2.30 6.88
N ARG A 262 -14.49 1.70 6.37
CA ARG A 262 -13.13 1.88 6.90
C ARG A 262 -12.71 3.35 6.90
N ALA A 263 -12.96 4.10 5.83
CA ALA A 263 -12.63 5.52 5.75
C ALA A 263 -13.36 6.34 6.84
N VAL A 264 -14.66 6.11 7.04
CA VAL A 264 -15.45 6.81 8.06
C VAL A 264 -14.95 6.50 9.47
N ILE A 265 -14.68 5.22 9.77
CA ILE A 265 -14.16 4.81 11.07
C ILE A 265 -12.78 5.42 11.31
N THR A 266 -11.86 5.30 10.35
CA THR A 266 -10.49 5.82 10.53
C THR A 266 -10.43 7.35 10.58
N ALA A 267 -11.34 8.07 9.91
CA ALA A 267 -11.47 9.52 10.05
C ALA A 267 -11.94 9.93 11.45
N SER A 268 -12.78 9.14 12.11
CA SER A 268 -13.33 9.45 13.43
C SER A 268 -12.46 8.97 14.59
N PHE A 269 -11.79 7.83 14.44
CA PHE A 269 -11.08 7.14 15.53
C PHE A 269 -9.56 6.99 15.29
N GLY A 270 -9.07 7.47 14.15
CA GLY A 270 -7.66 7.48 13.79
C GLY A 270 -7.25 6.36 12.81
N PRO A 271 -6.14 6.54 12.08
CA PRO A 271 -5.76 5.72 10.93
C PRO A 271 -5.30 4.29 11.28
N ARG A 272 -5.14 3.95 12.56
CA ARG A 272 -4.64 2.64 13.03
C ARG A 272 -5.72 1.75 13.68
N THR A 273 -6.99 2.15 13.63
CA THR A 273 -8.13 1.41 14.17
C THR A 273 -8.52 0.25 13.25
N VAL A 274 -9.31 0.51 12.20
CA VAL A 274 -9.62 -0.45 11.14
C VAL A 274 -8.55 -0.36 10.06
N ARG A 275 -7.51 -1.19 10.20
CA ARG A 275 -6.28 -1.06 9.40
C ARG A 275 -6.45 -1.55 7.96
N SER A 276 -7.37 -2.47 7.72
CA SER A 276 -7.70 -3.01 6.39
C SER A 276 -9.20 -3.31 6.31
N THR A 277 -9.67 -3.65 5.11
CA THR A 277 -11.01 -4.21 4.87
C THR A 277 -11.08 -5.72 5.14
N ARG A 278 -9.96 -6.37 5.51
CA ARG A 278 -9.93 -7.78 5.90
C ARG A 278 -10.28 -7.90 7.38
N PHE A 279 -11.58 -7.79 7.67
CA PHE A 279 -12.09 -7.86 9.03
C PHE A 279 -13.40 -8.65 9.13
N ASP A 280 -13.66 -9.11 10.35
CA ASP A 280 -14.96 -9.50 10.87
C ASP A 280 -15.40 -8.48 11.92
N VAL A 281 -16.71 -8.34 12.10
CA VAL A 281 -17.30 -7.40 13.06
C VAL A 281 -18.47 -8.05 13.77
N ASN A 282 -18.50 -7.96 15.10
CA ASN A 282 -19.57 -8.52 15.93
C ASN A 282 -19.98 -7.54 17.02
N LEU A 283 -21.28 -7.51 17.35
CA LEU A 283 -21.77 -6.78 18.51
C LEU A 283 -21.56 -7.63 19.77
N VAL A 284 -20.74 -7.14 20.69
CA VAL A 284 -20.46 -7.78 21.99
C VAL A 284 -20.88 -6.82 23.09
N GLY A 285 -22.01 -7.12 23.74
CA GLY A 285 -22.61 -6.24 24.73
C GLY A 285 -23.02 -4.90 24.10
N LYS A 286 -22.35 -3.81 24.50
CA LYS A 286 -22.60 -2.44 24.00
C LYS A 286 -21.49 -1.93 23.07
N GLN A 287 -20.69 -2.83 22.49
CA GLN A 287 -19.57 -2.47 21.63
C GLN A 287 -19.54 -3.31 20.35
N PHE A 288 -19.17 -2.68 19.25
CA PHE A 288 -18.75 -3.41 18.05
C PHE A 288 -17.29 -3.76 18.17
N LYS A 289 -16.99 -5.05 18.07
CA LYS A 289 -15.64 -5.62 18.06
C LYS A 289 -15.26 -5.95 16.62
N PHE A 290 -14.28 -5.23 16.09
CA PHE A 290 -13.64 -5.52 14.81
C PHE A 290 -12.38 -6.34 15.06
N THR A 291 -12.24 -7.45 14.34
CA THR A 291 -11.02 -8.27 14.32
C THR A 291 -10.60 -8.48 12.88
N GLY A 292 -9.33 -8.27 12.57
CA GLY A 292 -8.87 -8.38 11.19
C GLY A 292 -7.37 -8.55 11.09
N SER A 293 -6.86 -8.53 9.86
CA SER A 293 -5.43 -8.63 9.58
C SER A 293 -5.00 -7.70 8.46
N GLY A 294 -3.70 -7.48 8.33
CA GLY A 294 -3.15 -6.60 7.29
C GLY A 294 -3.38 -5.11 7.56
N PHE A 295 -2.83 -4.27 6.69
CA PHE A 295 -2.87 -2.83 6.77
C PHE A 295 -2.75 -2.23 5.36
N GLY A 296 -3.80 -1.51 4.95
CA GLY A 296 -3.90 -0.81 3.67
C GLY A 296 -4.90 -1.44 2.72
N HIS A 297 -4.94 -0.95 1.50
CA HIS A 297 -5.97 -1.27 0.50
C HIS A 297 -5.87 -2.69 -0.07
N GLY A 298 -4.71 -3.35 0.04
CA GLY A 298 -4.57 -4.77 -0.34
C GLY A 298 -4.24 -5.02 -1.82
N VAL A 299 -4.05 -4.00 -2.64
CA VAL A 299 -3.82 -4.15 -4.09
C VAL A 299 -2.33 -4.05 -4.40
N GLY A 300 -1.85 -4.83 -5.37
CA GLY A 300 -0.45 -4.82 -5.81
C GLY A 300 0.52 -5.32 -4.73
N LEU A 301 1.64 -4.63 -4.54
CA LEU A 301 2.72 -5.13 -3.69
C LEU A 301 2.42 -5.02 -2.18
N CYS A 302 2.58 -6.14 -1.47
CA CYS A 302 2.58 -6.21 0.00
C CYS A 302 4.00 -5.91 0.54
N GLN A 303 4.18 -4.83 1.30
CA GLN A 303 5.51 -4.47 1.82
C GLN A 303 6.02 -5.47 2.85
N VAL A 304 5.19 -5.92 3.78
CA VAL A 304 5.55 -6.96 4.76
C VAL A 304 5.98 -8.25 4.07
N GLY A 305 5.22 -8.72 3.09
CA GLY A 305 5.56 -9.91 2.31
C GLY A 305 6.83 -9.73 1.50
N ALA A 306 6.99 -8.59 0.82
CA ALA A 306 8.20 -8.27 0.07
C ALA A 306 9.46 -8.25 0.96
N MET A 307 9.38 -7.64 2.15
CA MET A 307 10.49 -7.62 3.11
C MET A 307 10.86 -9.04 3.57
N ALA A 308 9.86 -9.88 3.86
CA ALA A 308 10.09 -11.27 4.26
C ALA A 308 10.74 -12.09 3.14
N LEU A 309 10.26 -11.96 1.89
CA LEU A 309 10.87 -12.60 0.73
C LEU A 309 12.31 -12.11 0.50
N ALA A 310 12.57 -10.82 0.71
CA ALA A 310 13.92 -10.27 0.60
C ALA A 310 14.86 -10.81 1.69
N ASP A 311 14.39 -11.00 2.93
CA ASP A 311 15.15 -11.65 4.00
C ASP A 311 15.41 -13.15 3.70
N GLN A 312 14.52 -13.80 2.94
CA GLN A 312 14.72 -15.16 2.42
C GLN A 312 15.67 -15.21 1.20
N GLY A 313 16.18 -14.06 0.74
CA GLY A 313 17.13 -13.96 -0.37
C GLY A 313 16.49 -13.85 -1.76
N GLU A 314 15.16 -13.71 -1.85
CA GLU A 314 14.48 -13.55 -3.12
C GLU A 314 14.85 -12.20 -3.76
N PRO A 315 15.36 -12.16 -4.99
CA PRO A 315 15.80 -10.90 -5.59
C PRO A 315 14.61 -10.01 -5.97
N PHE A 316 14.75 -8.69 -5.86
CA PHE A 316 13.64 -7.74 -5.98
C PHE A 316 12.81 -7.89 -7.27
N HIS A 317 13.44 -8.22 -8.39
CA HIS A 317 12.73 -8.37 -9.67
C HIS A 317 11.79 -9.57 -9.68
N ARG A 318 12.08 -10.63 -8.91
CA ARG A 318 11.16 -11.76 -8.73
C ARG A 318 10.04 -11.43 -7.76
N ILE A 319 10.35 -10.69 -6.69
CA ILE A 319 9.32 -10.15 -5.77
C ILE A 319 8.33 -9.26 -6.54
N LEU A 320 8.81 -8.37 -7.41
CA LEU A 320 7.94 -7.55 -8.25
C LEU A 320 7.06 -8.40 -9.19
N ARG A 321 7.62 -9.43 -9.83
CA ARG A 321 6.85 -10.33 -10.70
C ARG A 321 5.83 -11.21 -9.96
N HIS A 322 6.04 -11.43 -8.66
CA HIS A 322 5.08 -12.12 -7.81
C HIS A 322 3.82 -11.27 -7.59
N TYR A 323 3.97 -9.97 -7.27
CA TYR A 323 2.84 -9.09 -6.97
C TYR A 323 2.21 -8.40 -8.18
N TYR A 324 2.93 -8.31 -9.30
CA TYR A 324 2.40 -7.72 -10.53
C TYR A 324 2.45 -8.73 -11.67
N THR A 325 1.28 -9.15 -12.16
CA THR A 325 1.17 -10.18 -13.19
C THR A 325 1.59 -9.64 -14.56
N GLY A 326 2.33 -10.44 -15.34
CA GLY A 326 2.65 -10.13 -16.74
C GLY A 326 3.60 -8.93 -16.94
N ILE A 327 4.24 -8.43 -15.88
CA ILE A 327 5.11 -7.25 -15.99
C ILE A 327 6.47 -7.54 -16.63
N ARG A 328 7.09 -6.47 -17.13
CA ARG A 328 8.50 -6.42 -17.51
C ARG A 328 9.18 -5.28 -16.77
N LEU A 329 10.44 -5.49 -16.40
CA LEU A 329 11.33 -4.41 -15.99
C LEU A 329 12.09 -3.97 -17.23
N GLN A 330 12.01 -2.70 -17.57
CA GLN A 330 12.67 -2.14 -18.75
C GLN A 330 13.23 -0.76 -18.45
N GLN A 331 14.15 -0.31 -19.29
CA GLN A 331 14.66 1.05 -19.19
C GLN A 331 13.59 2.06 -19.62
N LEU A 332 13.60 3.22 -18.97
CA LEU A 332 12.59 4.25 -19.16
C LEU A 332 12.53 4.73 -20.62
N ASP A 333 13.66 4.78 -21.32
CA ASP A 333 13.74 5.15 -22.74
C ASP A 333 13.16 4.08 -23.68
N GLN A 334 13.00 2.84 -23.21
CA GLN A 334 12.39 1.72 -23.94
C GLN A 334 10.89 1.60 -23.67
N ALA A 335 10.38 2.29 -22.66
CA ALA A 335 8.95 2.31 -22.38
C ALA A 335 8.20 3.18 -23.41
N GLN A 336 7.00 2.75 -23.75
CA GLN A 336 6.12 3.48 -24.63
C GLN A 336 5.25 4.42 -23.77
N TRP A 337 5.04 5.65 -24.26
CA TRP A 337 4.07 6.59 -23.69
C TRP A 337 3.01 6.91 -24.73
N GLY A 338 1.74 6.82 -24.34
CA GLY A 338 0.65 7.49 -25.04
C GLY A 338 0.38 7.06 -26.49
N LYS A 339 0.93 5.97 -27.01
CA LYS A 339 0.53 5.41 -28.31
C LYS A 339 -0.58 4.37 -28.14
N GLN A 340 -1.79 4.82 -27.78
CA GLN A 340 -2.98 4.17 -28.32
C GLN A 340 -3.48 5.04 -29.47
N GLY A 341 -3.26 4.56 -30.70
CA GLY A 341 -3.52 5.28 -31.92
C GLY A 341 -3.60 4.36 -33.13
N ALA A 342 -4.43 3.31 -33.04
CA ALA A 342 -5.26 2.86 -34.15
C ALA A 342 -6.41 2.02 -33.55
N PRO A 343 -7.68 2.31 -33.83
CA PRO A 343 -8.75 1.39 -33.50
C PRO A 343 -8.50 0.09 -34.25
N VAL A 344 -8.54 -1.05 -33.53
CA VAL A 344 -8.77 -2.34 -34.18
C VAL A 344 -10.11 -2.21 -34.89
N GLN A 345 -10.08 -2.13 -36.22
CA GLN A 345 -11.32 -2.18 -36.98
C GLN A 345 -12.00 -3.51 -36.65
N PRO A 346 -13.31 -3.51 -36.35
CA PRO A 346 -14.04 -4.76 -36.23
C PRO A 346 -13.90 -5.49 -37.57
N SER A 347 -13.44 -6.74 -37.53
CA SER A 347 -13.46 -7.60 -38.69
C SER A 347 -14.89 -7.65 -39.20
N THR A 348 -15.10 -7.14 -40.40
CA THR A 348 -16.34 -7.35 -41.16
C THR A 348 -16.39 -8.84 -41.53
N HIS A 349 -16.91 -9.66 -40.63
CA HIS A 349 -17.49 -10.93 -41.03
C HIS A 349 -18.78 -10.59 -41.79
N THR A 350 -18.63 -10.51 -43.11
CA THR A 350 -19.74 -10.57 -44.05
C THR A 350 -20.53 -11.84 -43.76
N VAL A 351 -21.68 -11.68 -43.12
CA VAL A 351 -22.74 -12.70 -43.16
C VAL A 351 -23.23 -12.67 -44.60
N GLN A 352 -22.74 -13.60 -45.42
CA GLN A 352 -23.40 -13.93 -46.67
C GLN A 352 -24.71 -14.63 -46.32
N ASP A 353 -25.80 -13.98 -46.70
CA ASP A 353 -27.11 -14.58 -46.85
C ASP A 353 -26.99 -15.86 -47.68
N LEU A 354 -27.39 -16.99 -47.09
CA LEU A 354 -27.84 -18.16 -47.83
C LEU A 354 -29.36 -18.16 -47.78
N ARG A 355 -29.95 -17.76 -48.90
CA ARG A 355 -31.25 -18.28 -49.36
C ARG A 355 -31.03 -19.61 -50.05
#